data_AF-A0A0M5L4W9-F1
#
_entry.id   AF-A0A0M5L4W9-F1
#
_cell.length_a   1.000
_cell.length_b   1.000
_cell.length_c   1.000
_cell.angle_alpha   90.00
_cell.angle_beta   90.00
_cell.angle_gamma   90.00
#
_symmetry.space_group_name_H-M   'P 1'
#
loop_
_entity.id
_entity.type
_entity.pdbx_description
1 polymer ?
#
loop_
_entity_poly.entity_id
_entity_poly.type
_entity_poly.pdbx_seq_one_letter_code
_entity_poly.pdbx_strand_id
1 'polypeptide(L)'
;MPDKAKIAVFISGSGTNMAALLYASRMADAAYEIVLVASNNPEAGGLSLAQAEGIETFSLPHKGMSRADHDSAMEQAVKDAGAEYIVLAGYMRILGAEFVDRWAGRMLNIHPSLLPKYKGLDTHARAIAAGDKFGGVSVHIVTPELDDGEILGQLKVAIQPGDTPEALASRVLFAEHQLYSRTLNDYVSRERDPAYLLDKVRQLALALPETHERESHGSPGWRAGSEKSGKYFAYFNDQHHGSEHIALLVKTGSMDELLGLVEAQPHAYFKPAYYGASGWIGIILNRSGVDWDHVSDWLERSWRSVAPKSATKLIDAADEF
;
A
#
# COMPACT_ATOMS: atom_id res chain seq x y z
N MET A 1 16.90 -7.59 9.57
CA MET A 1 16.16 -6.45 9.00
C MET A 1 14.88 -7.01 8.43
N PRO A 2 13.75 -6.31 8.53
CA PRO A 2 12.53 -6.79 7.92
C PRO A 2 12.73 -6.91 6.40
N ASP A 3 12.14 -7.91 5.76
CA ASP A 3 12.33 -8.13 4.33
C ASP A 3 11.85 -6.90 3.54
N LYS A 4 12.69 -6.48 2.58
CA LYS A 4 12.42 -5.37 1.66
C LYS A 4 11.47 -5.83 0.57
N ALA A 5 10.50 -4.99 0.23
CA ALA A 5 9.63 -5.24 -0.91
C ALA A 5 10.44 -5.24 -2.21
N LYS A 6 10.22 -6.24 -3.06
CA LYS A 6 10.91 -6.35 -4.35
C LYS A 6 10.14 -5.57 -5.40
N ILE A 7 10.78 -4.62 -6.06
CA ILE A 7 10.10 -3.78 -7.06
C ILE A 7 10.74 -3.89 -8.45
N ALA A 8 9.89 -3.84 -9.47
CA ALA A 8 10.29 -3.60 -10.85
C ALA A 8 10.00 -2.15 -11.22
N VAL A 9 10.99 -1.44 -11.75
CA VAL A 9 10.85 -0.04 -12.19
C VAL A 9 10.75 0.02 -13.72
N PHE A 10 9.66 0.58 -14.24
CA PHE A 10 9.44 0.74 -15.67
C PHE A 10 9.83 2.16 -16.12
N ILE A 11 10.61 2.26 -17.20
CA ILE A 11 11.10 3.52 -17.75
C ILE A 11 10.95 3.56 -19.28
N SER A 12 11.01 4.77 -19.86
CA SER A 12 11.12 4.94 -21.33
C SER A 12 12.27 5.86 -21.78
N GLY A 13 12.93 6.57 -20.85
CA GLY A 13 13.86 7.65 -21.15
C GLY A 13 15.08 7.72 -20.23
N SER A 14 15.45 8.93 -19.81
CA SER A 14 16.68 9.21 -19.06
C SER A 14 16.77 8.49 -17.70
N GLY A 15 15.63 8.13 -17.10
CA GLY A 15 15.58 7.36 -15.86
C GLY A 15 15.93 8.15 -14.59
N THR A 16 15.76 9.48 -14.57
CA THR A 16 16.08 10.30 -13.39
C THR A 16 15.22 9.96 -12.17
N ASN A 17 13.92 9.70 -12.35
CA ASN A 17 13.07 9.17 -11.27
C ASN A 17 13.54 7.79 -10.80
N MET A 18 13.91 6.90 -11.72
CA MET A 18 14.48 5.59 -11.37
C MET A 18 15.77 5.73 -10.55
N ALA A 19 16.65 6.66 -10.92
CA ALA A 19 17.88 6.95 -10.16
C ALA A 19 17.57 7.42 -8.73
N ALA A 20 16.58 8.32 -8.57
CA ALA A 20 16.15 8.76 -7.24
C ALA A 20 15.61 7.60 -6.39
N LEU A 21 14.80 6.72 -6.99
CA LEU A 21 14.31 5.49 -6.33
C LEU A 21 15.46 4.56 -5.95
N LEU A 22 16.44 4.39 -6.83
CA LEU A 22 17.61 3.54 -6.59
C LEU A 22 18.44 4.02 -5.40
N TYR A 23 18.82 5.29 -5.36
CA TYR A 23 19.64 5.79 -4.25
C TYR A 23 18.89 5.72 -2.91
N ALA A 24 17.58 5.98 -2.92
CA ALA A 24 16.75 5.78 -1.73
C ALA A 24 16.69 4.30 -1.31
N SER A 25 16.64 3.35 -2.24
CA SER A 25 16.61 1.90 -1.92
C SER A 25 17.88 1.39 -1.23
N ARG A 26 18.98 2.15 -1.32
CA ARG A 26 20.27 1.85 -0.67
C ARG A 26 20.39 2.40 0.74
N MET A 27 19.44 3.21 1.19
CA MET A 27 19.42 3.70 2.57
C MET A 27 19.16 2.56 3.56
N ALA A 28 19.62 2.74 4.81
CA ALA A 28 19.55 1.71 5.85
C ALA A 28 18.11 1.39 6.29
N ASP A 29 17.22 2.37 6.18
CA ASP A 29 15.79 2.32 6.52
C ASP A 29 14.90 2.08 5.29
N ALA A 30 15.49 1.80 4.12
CA ALA A 30 14.73 1.54 2.91
C ALA A 30 13.85 0.29 3.06
N ALA A 31 12.58 0.43 2.71
CA ALA A 31 11.58 -0.63 2.75
C ALA A 31 11.49 -1.44 1.46
N TYR A 32 12.23 -1.06 0.42
CA TYR A 32 12.24 -1.75 -0.87
C TYR A 32 13.65 -1.92 -1.44
N GLU A 33 13.75 -2.86 -2.38
CA GLU A 33 14.89 -3.03 -3.27
C GLU A 33 14.43 -3.13 -4.72
N ILE A 34 15.24 -2.59 -5.63
CA ILE A 34 14.97 -2.68 -7.08
C ILE A 34 15.56 -4.00 -7.58
N VAL A 35 14.71 -4.92 -7.99
CA VAL A 35 15.12 -6.21 -8.55
C VAL A 35 15.15 -6.21 -10.07
N LEU A 36 14.43 -5.28 -10.71
CA LEU A 36 14.37 -5.16 -12.17
C LEU A 36 14.20 -3.70 -12.59
N VAL A 37 14.94 -3.28 -13.61
CA VAL A 37 14.61 -2.09 -14.40
C VAL A 37 14.21 -2.53 -15.80
N ALA A 38 12.96 -2.29 -16.17
CA ALA A 38 12.42 -2.67 -17.46
C ALA A 38 12.11 -1.45 -18.33
N SER A 39 12.32 -1.57 -19.63
CA SER A 39 12.07 -0.47 -20.58
C SER A 39 11.40 -0.94 -21.86
N ASN A 40 10.46 -0.14 -22.36
CA ASN A 40 9.90 -0.30 -23.71
C ASN A 40 10.78 0.37 -24.80
N ASN A 41 11.92 0.93 -24.41
CA ASN A 41 12.90 1.58 -25.26
C ASN A 41 14.32 1.04 -24.90
N PRO A 42 14.94 0.22 -25.76
CA PRO A 42 16.29 -0.32 -25.52
C PRO A 42 17.38 0.75 -25.35
N GLU A 43 17.16 1.95 -25.89
CA GLU A 43 18.10 3.08 -25.80
C GLU A 43 17.82 4.00 -24.60
N ALA A 44 16.96 3.58 -23.66
CA ALA A 44 16.65 4.37 -22.47
C ALA A 44 17.91 4.51 -21.59
N GLY A 45 18.37 5.74 -21.38
CA GLY A 45 19.59 6.01 -20.59
C GLY A 45 19.55 5.46 -19.17
N GLY A 46 18.35 5.29 -18.58
CA GLY A 46 18.21 4.64 -17.28
C GLY A 46 18.64 3.18 -17.24
N LEU A 47 18.63 2.45 -18.37
CA LEU A 47 19.10 1.06 -18.43
C LEU A 47 20.61 0.96 -18.17
N SER A 48 21.39 1.87 -18.76
CA SER A 48 22.84 1.89 -18.55
C SER A 48 23.21 2.16 -17.10
N LEU A 49 22.47 3.05 -16.42
CA LEU A 49 22.65 3.29 -14.99
C LEU A 49 22.32 2.04 -14.17
N ALA A 50 21.17 1.40 -14.43
CA ALA A 50 20.76 0.19 -13.72
C ALA A 50 21.79 -0.95 -13.84
N GLN A 51 22.34 -1.15 -15.05
CA GLN A 51 23.40 -2.13 -15.29
C GLN A 51 24.69 -1.80 -14.54
N ALA A 52 25.11 -0.53 -14.55
CA ALA A 52 26.30 -0.09 -13.82
C ALA A 52 26.17 -0.30 -12.30
N GLU A 53 24.93 -0.25 -11.80
CA GLU A 53 24.57 -0.43 -10.38
C GLU A 53 24.24 -1.89 -10.03
N GLY A 54 24.47 -2.82 -10.97
CA GLY A 54 24.32 -4.26 -10.79
C GLY A 54 22.87 -4.75 -10.70
N ILE A 55 21.92 -3.99 -11.24
CA ILE A 55 20.49 -4.34 -11.25
C ILE A 55 20.17 -5.08 -12.54
N GLU A 56 19.32 -6.10 -12.46
CA GLU A 56 18.81 -6.79 -13.63
C GLU A 56 18.04 -5.82 -14.54
N THR A 57 18.28 -5.92 -15.85
CA THR A 57 17.58 -5.07 -16.83
C THR A 57 16.90 -5.90 -17.90
N PHE A 58 15.67 -5.50 -18.23
CA PHE A 58 14.93 -6.04 -19.37
C PHE A 58 14.56 -4.91 -20.32
N SER A 59 14.73 -5.12 -21.63
CA SER A 59 14.26 -4.14 -22.60
C SER A 59 13.60 -4.82 -23.79
N LEU A 60 12.43 -4.33 -24.16
CA LEU A 60 11.66 -4.86 -25.26
C LEU A 60 10.96 -3.71 -26.00
N PRO A 61 11.37 -3.39 -27.25
CA PRO A 61 10.70 -2.35 -28.02
C PRO A 61 9.26 -2.77 -28.32
N HIS A 62 8.33 -1.86 -28.06
CA HIS A 62 6.89 -2.11 -28.29
C HIS A 62 6.44 -1.91 -29.75
N LYS A 63 7.33 -1.40 -30.61
CA LYS A 63 7.01 -1.12 -32.02
C LYS A 63 6.79 -2.44 -32.77
N GLY A 64 5.65 -2.55 -33.45
CA GLY A 64 5.30 -3.75 -34.22
C GLY A 64 4.71 -4.89 -33.39
N MET A 65 4.53 -4.72 -32.08
CA MET A 65 3.85 -5.69 -31.22
C MET A 65 2.43 -5.25 -30.90
N SER A 66 1.54 -6.22 -30.72
CA SER A 66 0.26 -5.93 -30.08
C SER A 66 0.49 -5.47 -28.64
N ARG A 67 -0.50 -4.77 -28.06
CA ARG A 67 -0.40 -4.37 -26.65
C ARG A 67 -0.34 -5.56 -25.72
N ALA A 68 -1.22 -6.54 -25.93
CA ALA A 68 -1.29 -7.74 -25.11
C ALA A 68 0.03 -8.54 -25.12
N ASP A 69 0.66 -8.71 -26.29
CA ASP A 69 1.93 -9.45 -26.37
C ASP A 69 3.06 -8.71 -25.67
N HIS A 70 3.12 -7.38 -25.82
CA HIS A 70 4.14 -6.57 -25.17
C HIS A 70 3.95 -6.56 -23.65
N ASP A 71 2.73 -6.31 -23.18
CA ASP A 71 2.40 -6.31 -21.75
C ASP A 71 2.70 -7.68 -21.13
N SER A 72 2.36 -8.79 -21.81
CA SER A 72 2.65 -10.16 -21.32
C SER A 72 4.14 -10.43 -21.20
N ALA A 73 4.94 -9.99 -22.18
CA ALA A 73 6.39 -10.17 -22.14
C ALA A 73 7.05 -9.33 -21.03
N MET A 74 6.59 -8.09 -20.85
CA MET A 74 7.02 -7.24 -19.74
C MET A 74 6.61 -7.85 -18.39
N GLU A 75 5.39 -8.40 -18.28
CA GLU A 75 4.90 -9.08 -17.08
C GLU A 75 5.75 -10.30 -16.72
N GLN A 76 6.13 -11.09 -17.73
CA GLN A 76 6.95 -12.27 -17.52
C GLN A 76 8.31 -11.89 -16.94
N ALA A 77 8.96 -10.84 -17.46
CA ALA A 77 10.22 -10.34 -16.89
C ALA A 77 10.07 -9.89 -15.44
N VAL A 78 8.96 -9.22 -15.09
CA VAL A 78 8.65 -8.83 -13.70
C VAL A 78 8.51 -10.05 -12.79
N LYS A 79 7.79 -11.09 -13.25
CA LYS A 79 7.60 -12.34 -12.51
C LYS A 79 8.90 -13.12 -12.33
N ASP A 80 9.71 -13.22 -13.39
CA ASP A 80 10.99 -13.93 -13.36
C ASP A 80 11.99 -13.27 -12.40
N ALA A 81 11.99 -11.94 -12.32
CA ALA A 81 12.77 -11.18 -11.34
C ALA A 81 12.22 -11.27 -9.91
N GLY A 82 11.04 -11.88 -9.71
CA GLY A 82 10.39 -12.01 -8.41
C GLY A 82 9.91 -10.69 -7.81
N ALA A 83 9.57 -9.70 -8.65
CA ALA A 83 9.04 -8.43 -8.19
C ALA A 83 7.59 -8.57 -7.66
N GLU A 84 7.31 -7.87 -6.57
CA GLU A 84 6.02 -7.81 -5.88
C GLU A 84 5.22 -6.57 -6.27
N TYR A 85 5.92 -5.51 -6.70
CA TYR A 85 5.35 -4.24 -7.14
C TYR A 85 5.93 -3.78 -8.47
N ILE A 86 5.11 -3.02 -9.23
CA ILE A 86 5.53 -2.32 -10.45
C ILE A 86 5.48 -0.82 -10.21
N VAL A 87 6.56 -0.12 -10.55
CA VAL A 87 6.72 1.32 -10.30
C VAL A 87 7.02 2.03 -11.63
N LEU A 88 6.10 2.87 -12.09
CA LEU A 88 6.20 3.58 -13.36
C LEU A 88 6.96 4.90 -13.17
N ALA A 89 8.22 4.93 -13.60
CA ALA A 89 9.11 6.08 -13.46
C ALA A 89 9.38 6.74 -14.82
N GLY A 90 8.36 7.41 -15.36
CA GLY A 90 8.41 7.99 -16.71
C GLY A 90 8.24 6.95 -17.82
N TYR A 91 7.36 5.97 -17.59
CA TYR A 91 6.98 4.97 -18.59
C TYR A 91 5.91 5.54 -19.53
N MET A 92 6.26 5.71 -20.81
CA MET A 92 5.46 6.49 -21.78
C MET A 92 4.53 5.61 -22.64
N ARG A 93 4.11 4.45 -22.12
CA ARG A 93 3.20 3.54 -22.82
C ARG A 93 2.01 3.19 -21.94
N ILE A 94 0.81 3.33 -22.49
CA ILE A 94 -0.44 2.92 -21.84
C ILE A 94 -0.49 1.39 -21.77
N LEU A 95 -0.53 0.87 -20.56
CA LEU A 95 -0.71 -0.55 -20.23
C LEU A 95 -2.18 -0.96 -20.45
N GLY A 96 -2.42 -2.21 -20.83
CA GLY A 96 -3.77 -2.76 -20.96
C GLY A 96 -4.47 -2.93 -19.61
N ALA A 97 -5.79 -2.78 -19.59
CA ALA A 97 -6.60 -2.90 -18.37
C ALA A 97 -6.37 -4.23 -17.65
N GLU A 98 -6.39 -5.36 -18.37
CA GLU A 98 -6.16 -6.68 -17.79
C GLU A 98 -4.79 -6.82 -17.11
N PHE A 99 -3.75 -6.18 -17.66
CA PHE A 99 -2.42 -6.14 -17.02
C PHE A 99 -2.49 -5.32 -15.73
N VAL A 100 -3.11 -4.14 -15.77
CA VAL A 100 -3.25 -3.28 -14.59
C VAL A 100 -4.05 -3.97 -13.49
N ASP A 101 -5.16 -4.64 -13.82
CA ASP A 101 -6.04 -5.32 -12.86
C ASP A 101 -5.31 -6.44 -12.09
N ARG A 102 -4.44 -7.21 -12.77
CA ARG A 102 -3.62 -8.25 -12.11
C ARG A 102 -2.64 -7.68 -11.08
N TRP A 103 -2.29 -6.40 -11.21
CA TRP A 103 -1.39 -5.67 -10.34
C TRP A 103 -2.12 -4.60 -9.51
N ALA A 104 -3.45 -4.69 -9.37
CA ALA A 104 -4.24 -3.77 -8.56
C ALA A 104 -3.67 -3.65 -7.13
N GLY A 105 -3.51 -2.41 -6.66
CA GLY A 105 -2.88 -2.11 -5.37
C GLY A 105 -1.37 -2.37 -5.29
N ARG A 106 -0.74 -2.86 -6.37
CA ARG A 106 0.70 -3.18 -6.45
C ARG A 106 1.41 -2.45 -7.59
N MET A 107 0.74 -1.51 -8.25
CA MET A 107 1.31 -0.67 -9.29
C MET A 107 1.17 0.81 -8.95
N LEU A 108 2.28 1.54 -8.93
CA LEU A 108 2.32 2.96 -8.61
C LEU A 108 2.88 3.75 -9.79
N ASN A 109 2.38 4.96 -9.99
CA ASN A 109 2.88 5.90 -10.99
C ASN A 109 3.14 7.27 -10.37
N ILE A 110 4.13 7.96 -10.92
CA ILE A 110 4.35 9.39 -10.68
C ILE A 110 3.89 10.19 -11.89
N HIS A 111 3.08 11.20 -11.62
CA HIS A 111 2.48 12.06 -12.64
C HIS A 111 2.82 13.54 -12.39
N PRO A 112 3.35 14.28 -13.38
CA PRO A 112 3.81 15.67 -13.21
C PRO A 112 2.65 16.68 -13.21
N SER A 113 1.62 16.43 -12.39
CA SER A 113 0.53 17.35 -12.12
C SER A 113 -0.04 17.15 -10.73
N LEU A 114 -0.79 18.14 -10.23
CA LEU A 114 -1.64 18.02 -9.05
C LEU A 114 -2.98 17.38 -9.45
N LEU A 115 -3.02 16.05 -9.55
CA LEU A 115 -4.24 15.30 -9.85
C LEU A 115 -5.39 15.71 -8.91
N PRO A 116 -6.64 15.79 -9.40
CA PRO A 116 -7.11 15.33 -10.72
C PRO A 116 -6.84 16.31 -11.89
N LYS A 117 -6.12 17.43 -11.66
CA LYS A 117 -5.79 18.34 -12.75
C LYS A 117 -4.81 17.70 -13.73
N TYR A 118 -4.96 18.04 -15.00
CA TYR A 118 -4.03 17.74 -16.08
C TYR A 118 -3.58 16.28 -16.20
N LYS A 119 -4.52 15.36 -16.38
CA LYS A 119 -4.23 13.96 -16.77
C LYS A 119 -3.56 13.89 -18.16
N GLY A 120 -2.71 12.89 -18.38
CA GLY A 120 -1.99 12.70 -19.63
C GLY A 120 -0.87 13.73 -19.87
N LEU A 121 -0.60 14.05 -21.13
CA LEU A 121 0.61 14.79 -21.52
C LEU A 121 0.52 16.32 -21.30
N ASP A 122 1.68 16.97 -21.46
CA ASP A 122 1.87 18.42 -21.51
C ASP A 122 1.32 19.20 -20.30
N THR A 123 1.39 18.57 -19.13
CA THR A 123 0.81 19.07 -17.88
C THR A 123 1.31 20.47 -17.49
N HIS A 124 2.61 20.72 -17.64
CA HIS A 124 3.24 22.00 -17.32
C HIS A 124 2.75 23.14 -18.22
N ALA A 125 2.72 22.90 -19.53
CA ALA A 125 2.23 23.89 -20.50
C ALA A 125 0.76 24.23 -20.24
N ARG A 126 -0.06 23.21 -19.94
CA ARG A 126 -1.48 23.38 -19.61
C ARG A 126 -1.70 24.16 -18.32
N ALA A 127 -0.92 23.89 -17.28
CA ALA A 127 -0.98 24.63 -16.02
C ALA A 127 -0.63 26.11 -16.20
N ILE A 128 0.44 26.41 -16.95
CA ILE A 128 0.85 27.79 -17.27
C ILE A 128 -0.23 28.48 -18.10
N ALA A 129 -0.74 27.84 -19.15
CA ALA A 129 -1.76 28.41 -20.03
C ALA A 129 -3.09 28.70 -19.29
N ALA A 130 -3.42 27.89 -18.29
CA ALA A 130 -4.59 28.11 -17.43
C ALA A 130 -4.40 29.23 -16.40
N GLY A 131 -3.19 29.79 -16.27
CA GLY A 131 -2.88 30.81 -15.27
C GLY A 131 -2.83 30.27 -13.84
N ASP A 132 -2.56 28.97 -13.67
CA ASP A 132 -2.43 28.38 -12.33
C ASP A 132 -1.24 28.99 -11.58
N LYS A 133 -1.40 29.16 -10.26
CA LYS A 133 -0.31 29.61 -9.37
C LYS A 133 0.68 28.49 -9.04
N PHE A 134 0.23 27.24 -9.17
CA PHE A 134 0.99 26.06 -8.80
C PHE A 134 0.82 24.97 -9.85
N GLY A 135 1.93 24.41 -10.29
CA GLY A 135 2.00 23.06 -10.82
C GLY A 135 2.32 22.09 -9.68
N GLY A 136 2.77 20.90 -10.02
CA GLY A 136 3.21 19.94 -9.02
C GLY A 136 3.29 18.54 -9.56
N VAL A 137 3.30 17.61 -8.63
CA VAL A 137 3.44 16.18 -8.88
C VAL A 137 2.49 15.41 -7.97
N SER A 138 1.99 14.28 -8.47
CA SER A 138 1.22 13.30 -7.70
C SER A 138 1.85 11.92 -7.83
N VAL A 139 1.91 11.18 -6.74
CA VAL A 139 2.12 9.72 -6.76
C VAL A 139 0.78 9.07 -6.49
N HIS A 140 0.41 8.08 -7.31
CA HIS A 140 -0.89 7.44 -7.21
C HIS A 140 -0.82 5.95 -7.55
N ILE A 141 -1.84 5.21 -7.11
CA ILE A 141 -2.08 3.84 -7.56
C ILE A 141 -2.51 3.87 -9.02
N VAL A 142 -2.01 2.94 -9.81
CA VAL A 142 -2.44 2.79 -11.21
C VAL A 142 -3.74 2.00 -11.25
N THR A 143 -4.72 2.54 -11.97
CA THR A 143 -5.98 1.90 -12.32
C THR A 143 -6.09 1.82 -13.85
N PRO A 144 -7.03 1.03 -14.41
CA PRO A 144 -7.26 1.00 -15.86
C PRO A 144 -7.58 2.39 -16.44
N GLU A 145 -8.24 3.24 -15.66
CA GLU A 145 -8.50 4.63 -15.99
C GLU A 145 -7.23 5.49 -15.86
N LEU A 146 -6.96 6.28 -16.90
CA LEU A 146 -5.78 7.14 -16.96
C LEU A 146 -5.73 8.12 -15.76
N ASP A 147 -4.63 8.06 -15.02
CA ASP A 147 -4.28 8.94 -13.90
C ASP A 147 -5.45 9.17 -12.91
N ASP A 148 -6.21 8.11 -12.59
CA ASP A 148 -7.44 8.20 -11.78
C ASP A 148 -7.39 7.47 -10.43
N GLY A 149 -6.35 6.66 -10.19
CA GLY A 149 -6.27 5.91 -8.95
C GLY A 149 -5.99 6.78 -7.71
N GLU A 150 -6.05 6.12 -6.55
CA GLU A 150 -5.87 6.74 -5.25
C GLU A 150 -4.56 7.54 -5.18
N ILE A 151 -4.66 8.80 -4.78
CA ILE A 151 -3.51 9.69 -4.60
C ILE A 151 -2.84 9.36 -3.27
N LEU A 152 -1.61 8.86 -3.34
CA LEU A 152 -0.79 8.51 -2.18
C LEU A 152 0.02 9.69 -1.64
N GLY A 153 0.33 10.66 -2.51
CA GLY A 153 1.06 11.86 -2.13
C GLY A 153 1.09 12.90 -3.22
N GLN A 154 1.22 14.18 -2.83
CA GLN A 154 1.37 15.30 -3.76
C GLN A 154 2.34 16.35 -3.23
N LEU A 155 3.05 17.02 -4.15
CA LEU A 155 3.82 18.22 -3.84
C LEU A 155 3.48 19.33 -4.82
N LYS A 156 3.24 20.53 -4.28
CA LYS A 156 2.99 21.75 -5.06
C LYS A 156 4.31 22.43 -5.41
N VAL A 157 4.42 22.91 -6.64
CA VAL A 157 5.56 23.69 -7.12
C VAL A 157 5.04 25.00 -7.68
N ALA A 158 5.58 26.12 -7.18
CA ALA A 158 5.16 27.45 -7.61
C ALA A 158 5.47 27.67 -9.09
N ILE A 159 4.50 28.26 -9.80
CA ILE A 159 4.68 28.80 -11.14
C ILE A 159 5.10 30.26 -10.99
N GLN A 160 6.29 30.58 -11.46
CA GLN A 160 6.88 31.92 -11.40
C GLN A 160 6.43 32.75 -12.61
N PRO A 161 6.33 34.09 -12.46
CA PRO A 161 6.08 34.98 -13.59
C PRO A 161 7.11 34.77 -14.70
N GLY A 162 6.63 34.51 -15.92
CA GLY A 162 7.49 34.31 -17.09
C GLY A 162 8.05 32.90 -17.26
N ASP A 163 7.60 31.92 -16.47
CA ASP A 163 7.98 30.52 -16.65
C ASP A 163 7.69 30.00 -18.07
N THR A 164 8.61 29.18 -18.57
CA THR A 164 8.36 28.26 -19.68
C THR A 164 8.00 26.87 -19.14
N PRO A 165 7.36 26.00 -19.94
CA PRO A 165 7.09 24.60 -19.56
C PRO A 165 8.36 23.86 -19.10
N GLU A 166 9.51 24.11 -19.73
CA GLU A 166 10.79 23.46 -19.41
C GLU A 166 11.34 23.93 -18.07
N ALA A 167 11.21 25.23 -17.76
CA ALA A 167 11.63 25.80 -16.48
C ALA A 167 10.77 25.23 -15.33
N LEU A 168 9.45 25.13 -15.54
CA LEU A 168 8.55 24.50 -14.58
C LEU A 168 8.84 22.99 -14.45
N ALA A 169 9.01 22.28 -15.56
CA ALA A 169 9.36 20.85 -15.57
C ALA A 169 10.63 20.58 -14.76
N SER A 170 11.68 21.38 -14.96
CA SER A 170 12.95 21.24 -14.23
C SER A 170 12.76 21.39 -12.72
N ARG A 171 11.88 22.29 -12.27
CA ARG A 171 11.57 22.45 -10.84
C ARG A 171 10.66 21.34 -10.32
N VAL A 172 9.68 20.90 -11.09
CA VAL A 172 8.80 19.77 -10.73
C VAL A 172 9.59 18.48 -10.61
N LEU A 173 10.61 18.26 -11.45
CA LEU A 173 11.45 17.08 -11.41
C LEU A 173 12.14 16.88 -10.04
N PHE A 174 12.58 17.96 -9.37
CA PHE A 174 13.10 17.86 -8.01
C PHE A 174 12.02 17.41 -7.00
N ALA A 175 10.79 17.90 -7.15
CA ALA A 175 9.67 17.48 -6.34
C ALA A 175 9.30 16.01 -6.61
N GLU A 176 9.41 15.55 -7.86
CA GLU A 176 9.20 14.15 -8.21
C GLU A 176 10.20 13.24 -7.49
N HIS A 177 11.50 13.56 -7.53
CA HIS A 177 12.55 12.77 -6.87
C HIS A 177 12.34 12.64 -5.36
N GLN A 178 11.91 13.73 -4.72
CA GLN A 178 11.63 13.75 -3.28
C GLN A 178 10.36 12.99 -2.91
N LEU A 179 9.29 13.18 -3.69
CA LEU A 179 8.00 12.59 -3.38
C LEU A 179 7.98 11.09 -3.65
N TYR A 180 8.54 10.64 -4.78
CA TYR A 180 8.33 9.26 -5.23
C TYR A 180 8.94 8.24 -4.28
N SER A 181 10.22 8.42 -3.96
CA SER A 181 10.97 7.51 -3.10
C SER A 181 10.35 7.37 -1.72
N ARG A 182 9.99 8.50 -1.09
CA ARG A 182 9.32 8.51 0.21
C ARG A 182 7.94 7.85 0.15
N THR A 183 7.11 8.25 -0.82
CA THR A 183 5.75 7.70 -0.93
C THR A 183 5.77 6.20 -1.20
N LEU A 184 6.68 5.73 -2.06
CA LEU A 184 6.87 4.32 -2.32
C LEU A 184 7.31 3.58 -1.05
N ASN A 185 8.29 4.12 -0.31
CA ASN A 185 8.80 3.54 0.93
C ASN A 185 7.69 3.38 1.99
N ASP A 186 6.92 4.44 2.20
CA ASP A 186 5.80 4.45 3.14
C ASP A 186 4.72 3.47 2.68
N TYR A 187 4.42 3.46 1.38
CA TYR A 187 3.40 2.57 0.82
C TYR A 187 3.79 1.09 0.98
N VAL A 188 4.97 0.66 0.53
CA VAL A 188 5.34 -0.77 0.60
C VAL A 188 5.60 -1.26 2.02
N SER A 189 5.83 -0.35 2.97
CA SER A 189 6.02 -0.70 4.39
C SER A 189 4.74 -0.59 5.24
N ARG A 190 3.63 -0.08 4.67
CA ARG A 190 2.37 0.21 5.39
C ARG A 190 1.80 -0.95 6.19
N GLU A 191 2.01 -2.19 5.76
CA GLU A 191 1.55 -3.39 6.48
C GLU A 191 2.25 -3.61 7.83
N ARG A 192 3.28 -2.80 8.13
CA ARG A 192 3.98 -2.76 9.42
C ARG A 192 3.75 -1.44 10.15
N ASP A 193 3.05 -0.48 9.55
CA ASP A 193 2.73 0.81 10.13
C ASP A 193 1.54 0.66 11.11
N PRO A 194 1.68 1.04 12.40
CA PRO A 194 0.62 0.94 13.38
C PRO A 194 -0.66 1.71 12.99
N ALA A 195 -0.53 2.89 12.39
CA ALA A 195 -1.68 3.71 12.01
C ALA A 195 -2.45 3.09 10.86
N TYR A 196 -1.76 2.53 9.85
CA TYR A 196 -2.40 1.80 8.76
C TYR A 196 -3.13 0.54 9.28
N LEU A 197 -2.46 -0.26 10.11
CA LEU A 197 -3.04 -1.47 10.69
C LEU A 197 -4.24 -1.16 11.59
N LEU A 198 -4.14 -0.10 12.40
CA LEU A 198 -5.24 0.37 13.24
C LEU A 198 -6.44 0.77 12.39
N ASP A 199 -6.24 1.51 11.30
CA ASP A 199 -7.34 1.92 10.43
C ASP A 199 -8.03 0.72 9.77
N LYS A 200 -7.26 -0.26 9.31
CA LYS A 200 -7.81 -1.53 8.78
C LYS A 200 -8.67 -2.26 9.81
N VAL A 201 -8.17 -2.43 11.03
CA VAL A 201 -8.93 -3.07 12.11
C VAL A 201 -10.17 -2.25 12.47
N ARG A 202 -10.04 -0.91 12.53
CA ARG A 202 -11.15 -0.01 12.83
C ARG A 202 -12.28 -0.15 11.81
N GLN A 203 -11.96 -0.15 10.52
CA GLN A 203 -12.94 -0.32 9.46
C GLN A 203 -13.70 -1.65 9.60
N LEU A 204 -12.99 -2.76 9.81
CA LEU A 204 -13.61 -4.08 10.00
C LEU A 204 -14.47 -4.14 11.27
N ALA A 205 -13.96 -3.65 12.39
CA ALA A 205 -14.68 -3.69 13.66
C ALA A 205 -15.94 -2.82 13.63
N LEU A 206 -15.87 -1.60 13.07
CA LEU A 206 -17.02 -0.69 12.98
C LEU A 206 -18.06 -1.10 11.93
N ALA A 207 -17.73 -2.01 11.02
CA ALA A 207 -18.70 -2.63 10.11
C ALA A 207 -19.66 -3.58 10.84
N LEU A 208 -19.29 -4.10 12.02
CA LEU A 208 -20.14 -4.99 12.81
C LEU A 208 -21.29 -4.20 13.49
N PRO A 209 -22.53 -4.73 13.51
CA PRO A 209 -23.67 -4.03 14.08
C PRO A 209 -23.50 -3.65 15.55
N GLU A 210 -24.08 -2.50 15.93
CA GLU A 210 -24.04 -1.99 17.30
C GLU A 210 -22.62 -1.91 17.90
N THR A 211 -21.62 -1.58 17.08
CA THR A 211 -20.22 -1.46 17.52
C THR A 211 -19.81 0.00 17.71
N HIS A 212 -19.05 0.27 18.76
CA HIS A 212 -18.44 1.57 19.01
C HIS A 212 -16.98 1.43 19.45
N GLU A 213 -16.13 2.36 18.99
CA GLU A 213 -14.74 2.48 19.44
C GLU A 213 -14.68 3.23 20.77
N ARG A 214 -13.90 2.71 21.72
CA ARG A 214 -13.63 3.34 23.01
C ARG A 214 -12.27 2.91 23.53
N GLU A 215 -11.41 3.88 23.77
CA GLU A 215 -10.09 3.65 24.35
C GLU A 215 -10.17 2.97 25.74
N SER A 216 -9.23 2.08 26.01
CA SER A 216 -9.01 1.44 27.29
C SER A 216 -7.52 1.45 27.60
N HIS A 217 -7.13 2.16 28.68
CA HIS A 217 -5.75 2.24 29.15
C HIS A 217 -4.73 2.67 28.06
N GLY A 218 -5.10 3.62 27.19
CA GLY A 218 -4.24 4.09 26.09
C GLY A 218 -4.40 3.31 24.79
N SER A 219 -5.01 2.13 24.82
CA SER A 219 -5.19 1.29 23.64
C SER A 219 -6.59 1.48 23.01
N PRO A 220 -6.69 1.63 21.68
CA PRO A 220 -7.97 1.55 20.98
C PRO A 220 -8.66 0.21 21.24
N GLY A 221 -9.98 0.23 21.44
CA GLY A 221 -10.77 -0.98 21.63
C GLY A 221 -12.19 -0.83 21.14
N TRP A 222 -12.85 -1.94 20.87
CA TRP A 222 -14.20 -1.97 20.29
C TRP A 222 -15.15 -2.76 21.17
N ARG A 223 -16.36 -2.20 21.32
CA ARG A 223 -17.41 -2.70 22.20
C ARG A 223 -18.69 -2.96 21.41
N ALA A 224 -19.37 -4.06 21.71
CA ALA A 224 -20.67 -4.39 21.14
C ALA A 224 -21.81 -4.02 22.10
N GLY A 225 -22.93 -3.52 21.54
CA GLY A 225 -24.11 -3.05 22.25
C GLY A 225 -24.08 -1.54 22.53
N SER A 226 -24.87 -1.08 23.52
CA SER A 226 -24.98 0.36 23.80
C SER A 226 -23.66 1.01 24.21
N GLU A 227 -23.47 2.29 23.88
CA GLU A 227 -22.25 3.05 24.27
C GLU A 227 -21.99 3.02 25.79
N LYS A 228 -23.05 3.00 26.60
CA LYS A 228 -22.93 3.00 28.07
C LYS A 228 -22.56 1.62 28.60
N SER A 229 -23.28 0.58 28.17
CA SER A 229 -23.21 -0.76 28.78
C SER A 229 -22.55 -1.84 27.91
N GLY A 230 -22.01 -1.48 26.75
CA GLY A 230 -21.41 -2.41 25.80
C GLY A 230 -20.22 -3.17 26.39
N LYS A 231 -19.89 -4.30 25.78
CA LYS A 231 -18.78 -5.15 26.23
C LYS A 231 -17.69 -5.17 25.19
N TYR A 232 -16.45 -5.06 25.64
CA TYR A 232 -15.30 -5.17 24.75
C TYR A 232 -15.22 -6.56 24.12
N PHE A 233 -15.00 -6.58 22.82
CA PHE A 233 -14.71 -7.79 22.03
C PHE A 233 -13.38 -7.71 21.29
N ALA A 234 -12.80 -6.52 21.14
CA ALA A 234 -11.52 -6.36 20.48
C ALA A 234 -10.69 -5.22 21.10
N TYR A 235 -9.36 -5.36 21.06
CA TYR A 235 -8.41 -4.30 21.35
C TYR A 235 -7.31 -4.28 20.29
N PHE A 236 -6.84 -3.08 19.95
CA PHE A 236 -5.61 -2.91 19.18
C PHE A 236 -4.44 -2.78 20.14
N ASN A 237 -3.39 -3.55 19.91
CA ASN A 237 -2.15 -3.48 20.65
C ASN A 237 -1.05 -3.04 19.69
N ASP A 238 -0.56 -1.82 19.82
CA ASP A 238 0.49 -1.23 18.99
C ASP A 238 1.88 -1.37 19.62
N GLN A 239 2.09 -2.45 20.40
CA GLN A 239 3.28 -2.70 21.25
C GLN A 239 3.26 -2.02 22.62
N HIS A 240 2.12 -1.50 23.07
CA HIS A 240 1.94 -1.07 24.47
C HIS A 240 2.45 -2.12 25.47
N HIS A 241 3.17 -1.66 26.49
CA HIS A 241 3.83 -2.48 27.52
C HIS A 241 5.00 -3.38 27.04
N GLY A 242 5.62 -3.06 25.89
CA GLY A 242 6.82 -3.77 25.42
C GLY A 242 6.49 -5.09 24.72
N SER A 243 5.27 -5.22 24.19
CA SER A 243 4.89 -6.35 23.34
C SER A 243 5.66 -6.30 22.02
N GLU A 244 6.12 -7.44 21.52
CA GLU A 244 6.91 -7.54 20.28
C GLU A 244 6.09 -7.27 19.00
N HIS A 245 4.76 -7.38 19.08
CA HIS A 245 3.89 -7.41 17.91
C HIS A 245 2.87 -6.27 17.93
N ILE A 246 2.59 -5.72 16.75
CA ILE A 246 1.35 -4.99 16.51
C ILE A 246 0.27 -6.05 16.29
N ALA A 247 -0.79 -6.01 17.08
CA ALA A 247 -1.72 -7.12 17.15
C ALA A 247 -3.17 -6.69 17.38
N LEU A 248 -4.08 -7.53 16.90
CA LEU A 248 -5.47 -7.51 17.29
C LEU A 248 -5.70 -8.51 18.41
N LEU A 249 -6.21 -8.05 19.55
CA LEU A 249 -6.61 -8.92 20.66
C LEU A 249 -8.11 -9.23 20.55
N VAL A 250 -8.47 -10.50 20.48
CA VAL A 250 -9.86 -11.00 20.37
C VAL A 250 -10.10 -12.16 21.33
N LYS A 251 -11.37 -12.49 21.60
CA LYS A 251 -11.75 -13.61 22.47
C LYS A 251 -11.74 -14.93 21.72
N THR A 252 -11.30 -15.99 22.39
CA THR A 252 -11.42 -17.39 21.94
C THR A 252 -12.63 -18.07 22.59
N GLY A 253 -13.04 -19.22 22.04
CA GLY A 253 -14.11 -20.04 22.61
C GLY A 253 -13.67 -20.80 23.86
N SER A 254 -12.39 -21.18 23.96
CA SER A 254 -11.82 -21.82 25.15
C SER A 254 -10.32 -21.53 25.32
N MET A 255 -9.78 -21.87 26.50
CA MET A 255 -8.34 -21.83 26.74
C MET A 255 -7.58 -22.88 25.93
N ASP A 256 -8.17 -24.06 25.71
CA ASP A 256 -7.56 -25.13 24.93
C ASP A 256 -7.43 -24.74 23.44
N GLU A 257 -8.45 -24.06 22.88
CA GLU A 257 -8.38 -23.49 21.53
C GLU A 257 -7.25 -22.47 21.43
N LEU A 258 -7.16 -21.55 22.41
CA LEU A 258 -6.11 -20.53 22.44
C LEU A 258 -4.72 -21.17 22.44
N LEU A 259 -4.47 -22.12 23.34
CA LEU A 259 -3.17 -22.77 23.48
C LEU A 259 -2.83 -23.59 22.23
N GLY A 260 -3.81 -24.31 21.67
CA GLY A 260 -3.62 -25.08 20.43
C GLY A 260 -3.27 -24.20 19.23
N LEU A 261 -3.90 -23.03 19.08
CA LEU A 261 -3.59 -22.08 18.01
C LEU A 261 -2.18 -21.49 18.14
N VAL A 262 -1.79 -21.11 19.37
CA VAL A 262 -0.45 -20.57 19.64
C VAL A 262 0.63 -21.63 19.40
N GLU A 263 0.38 -22.88 19.77
CA GLU A 263 1.30 -23.99 19.52
C GLU A 263 1.42 -24.32 18.03
N ALA A 264 0.30 -24.37 17.31
CA ALA A 264 0.28 -24.73 15.89
C ALA A 264 0.78 -23.61 14.97
N GLN A 265 0.55 -22.33 15.33
CA GLN A 265 0.83 -21.17 14.49
C GLN A 265 1.43 -20.00 15.30
N PRO A 266 2.62 -20.18 15.92
CA PRO A 266 3.24 -19.16 16.79
C PRO A 266 3.65 -17.88 16.04
N HIS A 267 3.76 -17.94 14.71
CA HIS A 267 4.04 -16.79 13.85
C HIS A 267 2.79 -15.92 13.58
N ALA A 268 1.61 -16.44 13.87
CA ALA A 268 0.32 -15.78 13.64
C ALA A 268 -0.38 -15.40 14.95
N TYR A 269 -0.16 -16.17 16.01
CA TYR A 269 -0.83 -15.98 17.29
C TYR A 269 0.12 -16.01 18.47
N PHE A 270 -0.23 -15.26 19.50
CA PHE A 270 0.39 -15.34 20.81
C PHE A 270 -0.65 -15.20 21.93
N LYS A 271 -0.29 -15.64 23.13
CA LYS A 271 -1.07 -15.42 24.34
C LYS A 271 -0.68 -14.07 24.97
N PRO A 272 -1.56 -13.05 25.02
CA PRO A 272 -1.23 -11.77 25.62
C PRO A 272 -1.02 -11.88 27.13
N ALA A 273 -0.03 -11.18 27.68
CA ALA A 273 0.35 -11.30 29.09
C ALA A 273 -0.81 -10.95 30.05
N TYR A 274 -1.56 -9.88 29.77
CA TYR A 274 -2.61 -9.37 30.66
C TYR A 274 -4.01 -9.95 30.36
N TYR A 275 -4.32 -10.19 29.08
CA TYR A 275 -5.65 -10.65 28.66
C TYR A 275 -5.73 -12.17 28.45
N GLY A 276 -4.59 -12.85 28.28
CA GLY A 276 -4.53 -14.27 27.95
C GLY A 276 -5.13 -15.18 29.02
N ALA A 277 -5.07 -14.79 30.31
CA ALA A 277 -5.71 -15.54 31.39
C ALA A 277 -7.25 -15.53 31.30
N SER A 278 -7.81 -14.53 30.61
CA SER A 278 -9.26 -14.37 30.40
C SER A 278 -9.73 -14.87 29.02
N GLY A 279 -8.92 -15.69 28.34
CA GLY A 279 -9.30 -16.30 27.05
C GLY A 279 -9.21 -15.34 25.86
N TRP A 280 -8.29 -14.38 25.90
CA TRP A 280 -8.00 -13.52 24.74
C TRP A 280 -6.73 -14.00 24.03
N ILE A 281 -6.77 -14.03 22.71
CA ILE A 281 -5.64 -14.33 21.84
C ILE A 281 -5.20 -13.07 21.11
N GLY A 282 -3.89 -12.93 20.88
CA GLY A 282 -3.34 -11.87 20.04
C GLY A 282 -3.06 -12.41 18.64
N ILE A 283 -3.66 -11.78 17.63
CA ILE A 283 -3.41 -12.03 16.21
C ILE A 283 -2.33 -11.04 15.76
N ILE A 284 -1.19 -11.54 15.28
CA ILE A 284 -0.06 -10.72 14.84
C ILE A 284 -0.36 -10.10 13.48
N LEU A 285 -0.34 -8.76 13.41
CA LEU A 285 -0.70 -7.96 12.24
C LEU A 285 0.52 -7.39 11.49
N ASN A 286 1.63 -7.12 12.17
CA ASN A 286 2.85 -6.57 11.54
C ASN A 286 3.70 -7.63 10.82
N ARG A 287 3.06 -8.47 10.00
CA ARG A 287 3.68 -9.52 9.19
C ARG A 287 3.18 -9.46 7.76
N SER A 288 3.98 -9.94 6.81
CA SER A 288 3.56 -10.04 5.41
C SER A 288 2.44 -11.07 5.25
N GLY A 289 1.53 -10.82 4.30
CA GLY A 289 0.49 -11.78 3.93
C GLY A 289 -0.57 -12.01 4.99
N VAL A 290 -0.90 -11.00 5.80
CA VAL A 290 -2.06 -11.06 6.70
C VAL A 290 -3.32 -11.27 5.86
N ASP A 291 -4.02 -12.37 6.15
CA ASP A 291 -5.34 -12.66 5.62
C ASP A 291 -6.37 -11.81 6.38
N TRP A 292 -6.84 -10.74 5.74
CA TRP A 292 -7.79 -9.80 6.34
C TRP A 292 -9.22 -10.35 6.42
N ASP A 293 -9.58 -11.32 5.60
CA ASP A 293 -10.87 -12.00 5.69
C ASP A 293 -10.88 -12.86 6.97
N HIS A 294 -9.79 -13.58 7.22
CA HIS A 294 -9.61 -14.33 8.46
C HIS A 294 -9.54 -13.43 9.71
N VAL A 295 -8.95 -12.23 9.60
CA VAL A 295 -8.99 -11.23 10.68
C VAL A 295 -10.44 -10.75 10.93
N SER A 296 -11.22 -10.56 9.87
CA SER A 296 -12.64 -10.21 9.94
C SER A 296 -13.45 -11.31 10.64
N ASP A 297 -13.23 -12.58 10.28
CA ASP A 297 -13.87 -13.73 10.92
C ASP A 297 -13.59 -13.77 12.43
N TRP A 298 -12.35 -13.49 12.83
CA TRP A 298 -11.99 -13.42 14.24
C TRP A 298 -12.68 -12.26 14.98
N LEU A 299 -12.78 -11.10 14.35
CA LEU A 299 -13.53 -9.96 14.90
C LEU A 299 -15.00 -10.33 15.10
N GLU A 300 -15.64 -10.94 14.10
CA GLU A 300 -17.04 -11.34 14.17
C GLU A 300 -17.26 -12.41 15.24
N ARG A 301 -16.43 -13.47 15.28
CA ARG A 301 -16.50 -14.52 16.32
C ARG A 301 -16.40 -13.93 17.72
N SER A 302 -15.45 -13.02 17.93
CA SER A 302 -15.28 -12.34 19.21
C SER A 302 -16.47 -11.43 19.53
N TRP A 303 -16.97 -10.69 18.55
CA TRP A 303 -18.15 -9.84 18.68
C TRP A 303 -19.40 -10.65 19.07
N ARG A 304 -19.67 -11.78 18.38
CA ARG A 304 -20.79 -12.70 18.69
C ARG A 304 -20.77 -13.20 20.13
N SER A 305 -19.59 -13.34 20.74
CA SER A 305 -19.46 -13.78 22.14
C SER A 305 -20.01 -12.77 23.16
N VAL A 306 -20.20 -11.51 22.76
CA VAL A 306 -20.68 -10.44 23.66
C VAL A 306 -21.84 -9.61 23.10
N ALA A 307 -22.13 -9.72 21.80
CA ALA A 307 -23.14 -8.92 21.12
C ALA A 307 -24.55 -9.23 21.64
N PRO A 308 -25.46 -8.23 21.62
CA PRO A 308 -26.88 -8.47 21.88
C PRO A 308 -27.49 -9.45 20.88
N LYS A 309 -28.38 -10.33 21.35
CA LYS A 309 -29.07 -11.31 20.48
C LYS A 309 -29.86 -10.68 19.33
N SER A 310 -30.30 -9.44 19.48
CA SER A 310 -30.95 -8.68 18.40
C SER A 310 -29.99 -8.43 17.23
N ALA A 311 -28.75 -8.07 17.53
CA ALA A 311 -27.74 -7.75 16.55
C ALA A 311 -27.22 -8.99 15.82
N THR A 312 -27.00 -10.11 16.53
CA THR A 312 -26.54 -11.35 15.88
C THR A 312 -27.56 -11.91 14.90
N LYS A 313 -28.86 -11.84 15.22
CA LYS A 313 -29.95 -12.28 14.34
C LYS A 313 -30.01 -11.51 13.01
N LEU A 314 -29.56 -10.26 12.98
CA LEU A 314 -29.53 -9.47 11.74
C LEU A 314 -28.44 -9.98 10.79
N ILE A 315 -27.28 -10.39 11.31
CA ILE A 315 -26.23 -11.02 10.51
C ILE A 315 -26.68 -12.40 10.05
N ASP A 316 -27.19 -13.24 10.96
CA ASP A 316 -27.64 -14.60 10.61
C ASP A 316 -28.68 -14.59 9.48
N ALA A 317 -29.60 -13.62 9.50
CA ALA A 317 -30.59 -13.45 8.44
C ALA A 317 -29.99 -12.93 7.14
N ALA A 318 -28.89 -12.17 7.17
CA ALA A 318 -28.19 -11.71 5.97
C ALA A 318 -27.37 -12.84 5.31
N ASP A 319 -26.81 -13.75 6.10
CA ASP A 319 -26.04 -14.91 5.62
C ASP A 319 -26.92 -15.99 4.97
N GLU A 320 -28.25 -15.96 5.21
CA GLU A 320 -29.23 -16.89 4.63
C GLU A 320 -29.71 -16.50 3.20
N PHE A 321 -29.32 -15.33 2.68
CA PHE A 321 -29.70 -14.81 1.35
C PHE A 321 -28.51 -14.64 0.40
#